data_AF-A0A9E1Y1N8-F1
#
_entry.id   AF-A0A9E1Y1N8-F1
#
_cell.length_a   1.000
_cell.length_b   1.000
_cell.length_c   1.000
_cell.angle_alpha   90.00
_cell.angle_beta   90.00
_cell.angle_gamma   90.00
#
_symmetry.space_group_name_H-M   'P 1'
#
loop_
_entity.id
_entity.type
_entity.pdbx_description
1 polymer ?
#
loop_
_entity_poly.entity_id
_entity_poly.type
_entity_poly.pdbx_seq_one_letter_code
_entity_poly.pdbx_strand_id
1 'polypeptide(L)' 'ASDEQGQQQSVAIAAVNGDEITVDGNHPLAGETLHFEVEVVSVRAATEEEISHGHVHS' A
#
# COMPACT_ATOMS: atom_id res chain seq x y z
N ALA A 1 -2.60 -13.47 6.23
CA ALA A 1 -3.31 -14.60 5.59
C ALA A 1 -2.62 -14.92 4.27
N SER A 2 -2.76 -16.11 3.69
CA SER A 2 -2.24 -16.40 2.34
C SER A 2 -3.42 -16.68 1.41
N ASP A 3 -3.40 -16.11 0.21
CA ASP A 3 -4.46 -16.38 -0.79
C ASP A 3 -4.25 -17.72 -1.52
N GLU A 4 -5.20 -18.07 -2.39
CA GLU A 4 -5.18 -19.30 -3.19
C GLU A 4 -3.97 -19.39 -4.15
N GLN A 5 -3.22 -18.29 -4.33
CA GLN A 5 -2.02 -18.20 -5.16
C GLN A 5 -0.74 -18.20 -4.31
N GLY A 6 -0.85 -18.35 -2.99
CA GLY A 6 0.28 -18.38 -2.07
C GLY A 6 0.88 -17.01 -1.76
N GLN A 7 0.24 -15.92 -2.18
CA GLN A 7 0.69 -14.56 -1.88
C GLN A 7 0.29 -14.19 -0.44
N GLN A 8 1.18 -13.51 0.28
CA GLN A 8 0.86 -13.00 1.62
C GLN A 8 -0.09 -11.81 1.52
N GLN A 9 -1.25 -11.96 2.14
CA GLN A 9 -2.24 -10.91 2.32
C GLN A 9 -2.12 -10.30 3.71
N SER A 10 -1.89 -8.99 3.73
CA SER A 10 -2.03 -8.16 4.93
C SER A 10 -3.52 -7.99 5.24
N VAL A 11 -3.91 -8.33 6.46
CA VAL A 11 -5.30 -8.23 6.92
C VAL A 11 -5.31 -7.67 8.34
N ALA A 12 -6.32 -6.86 8.65
CA ALA A 12 -6.56 -6.32 9.99
C ALA A 12 -7.76 -7.02 10.64
N ILE A 13 -7.80 -7.07 11.96
CA ILE A 13 -8.98 -7.55 12.70
C ILE A 13 -9.96 -6.38 12.79
N ALA A 14 -11.15 -6.54 12.21
CA ALA A 14 -12.21 -5.54 12.28
C ALA A 14 -13.05 -5.69 13.56
N ALA A 15 -13.35 -6.92 13.98
CA ALA A 15 -14.14 -7.21 15.18
C ALA A 15 -13.88 -8.61 15.73
N VAL A 16 -14.15 -8.81 17.02
CA VAL A 16 -14.11 -10.12 17.70
C VAL A 16 -15.44 -10.35 18.42
N ASN A 17 -16.14 -11.42 18.06
CA ASN A 17 -17.46 -11.77 18.58
C ASN A 17 -17.45 -13.20 19.12
N GLY A 18 -17.07 -13.36 20.40
CA GLY A 18 -16.94 -14.68 21.03
C GLY A 18 -15.88 -15.52 20.30
N ASP A 19 -16.34 -16.60 19.65
CA ASP A 19 -15.48 -17.53 18.91
C ASP A 19 -15.26 -17.14 17.43
N GLU A 20 -15.91 -16.07 16.95
CA GLU A 20 -15.80 -15.58 15.57
C GLU A 20 -15.01 -14.27 15.48
N ILE A 21 -14.17 -14.14 14.44
CA ILE A 21 -13.37 -12.94 14.17
C ILE A 21 -13.72 -12.42 12.78
N THR A 22 -14.05 -11.14 12.67
CA THR A 22 -14.22 -10.44 11.41
C THR A 22 -12.89 -9.84 10.97
N VAL A 23 -12.51 -10.09 9.73
CA VAL A 23 -11.21 -9.69 9.15
C VAL A 23 -11.46 -8.70 8.01
N ASP A 24 -10.69 -7.61 8.00
CA ASP A 24 -10.65 -6.63 6.93
C ASP A 24 -9.38 -6.80 6.09
N GLY A 25 -9.56 -7.04 4.79
CA GLY A 25 -8.47 -7.18 3.82
C GLY A 25 -8.22 -5.94 2.96
N ASN A 26 -8.93 -4.84 3.21
CA ASN A 26 -8.69 -3.60 2.51
C ASN A 26 -7.38 -2.95 2.97
N HIS A 27 -6.78 -2.14 2.10
CA HIS A 27 -5.69 -1.25 2.51
C HIS A 27 -6.19 -0.32 3.64
N PRO A 28 -5.38 0.04 4.64
CA PRO A 28 -5.84 0.87 5.78
C PRO A 28 -6.43 2.23 5.43
N LEU A 29 -6.17 2.72 4.22
CA LEU A 29 -6.66 3.99 3.67
C LEU A 29 -7.73 3.80 2.56
N ALA A 30 -8.24 2.58 2.37
CA ALA A 30 -9.27 2.31 1.38
C ALA A 30 -10.58 3.00 1.78
N GLY A 31 -11.16 3.76 0.85
CA GLY A 31 -12.39 4.53 1.11
C GLY A 31 -12.16 5.88 1.79
N GLU A 32 -10.94 6.16 2.26
CA GLU A 32 -10.61 7.44 2.88
C GLU A 32 -10.30 8.51 1.83
N THR A 33 -10.78 9.74 2.06
CA THR A 33 -10.38 10.89 1.26
C THR A 33 -9.05 11.43 1.80
N LEU A 34 -7.99 11.29 1.01
CA LEU A 34 -6.66 11.73 1.41
C LEU A 34 -6.44 13.19 1.03
N HIS A 35 -6.13 14.02 2.03
CA HIS A 35 -5.77 15.43 1.84
C HIS A 35 -4.26 15.59 1.98
N PHE A 36 -3.62 16.13 0.93
CA PHE A 36 -2.19 16.39 0.92
C PHE A 36 -1.92 17.86 0.60
N GLU A 37 -0.95 18.44 1.30
CA GLU A 37 -0.29 19.68 0.91
C GLU A 37 1.09 19.30 0.39
N VAL A 38 1.39 19.65 -0.87
CA VAL A 38 2.61 19.22 -1.56
C VAL A 38 3.34 20.43 -2.11
N GLU A 39 4.66 20.45 -1.90
CA GLU A 39 5.59 21.42 -2.49
C GLU A 39 6.60 20.69 -3.39
N VAL A 40 6.85 21.25 -4.58
CA VAL A 40 7.86 20.71 -5.51
C VAL A 40 9.23 21.26 -5.13
N VAL A 41 10.08 20.40 -4.57
CA VAL A 41 11.44 20.79 -4.12
C VAL A 41 12.45 20.81 -5.26
N SER A 42 12.36 19.88 -6.22
CA SER A 42 13.26 19.81 -7.36
C SER A 42 12.70 18.94 -8.49
N VAL A 43 13.20 19.16 -9.71
CA VAL A 43 12.87 18.36 -10.91
C VAL A 43 14.15 18.11 -11.69
N ARG A 44 14.40 16.85 -12.06
CA ARG A 44 15.52 16.45 -12.94
C ARG A 44 15.09 15.36 -13.90
N ALA A 45 15.88 15.13 -14.94
CA ALA A 45 15.72 13.96 -15.78
C ALA A 45 16.12 12.68 -15.00
N ALA A 46 15.39 11.59 -15.23
CA ALA A 46 15.74 10.27 -14.74
C ALA A 46 16.94 9.71 -15.53
N THR A 47 17.78 8.91 -14.89
CA THR A 47 18.86 8.16 -15.56
C THR A 47 18.29 6.95 -16.30
N GLU A 48 19.05 6.35 -17.22
CA GLU A 48 18.62 5.14 -17.95
C GLU A 48 18.29 3.97 -17.01
N GLU A 49 19.02 3.84 -15.90
CA GLU A 49 18.78 2.80 -14.89
C GLU A 49 17.49 3.04 -14.10
N GLU A 50 17.19 4.28 -13.73
CA GLU A 50 15.94 4.61 -13.02
C GLU A 50 14.72 4.37 -13.91
N ILE A 51 14.84 4.66 -15.21
CA ILE A 51 13.79 4.36 -16.18
C ILE A 51 13.59 2.84 -16.31
N SER A 52 14.67 2.06 -16.35
CA SER A 52 14.57 0.60 -16.50
C SER A 52 14.01 -0.09 -15.27
N HIS A 53 14.26 0.44 -14.07
CA HIS A 53 13.74 -0.10 -12.81
C HIS A 53 12.37 0.46 -12.41
N GLY A 54 11.98 1.62 -12.92
CA GLY A 54 10.68 2.25 -12.66
C GLY A 54 10.60 3.06 -11.36
N HIS A 55 11.74 3.25 -10.67
CA HIS A 55 11.81 3.96 -9.39
C HIS A 55 13.10 4.80 -9.30
N VAL A 56 13.07 5.84 -8.45
CA VAL A 56 14.22 6.70 -8.20
C VAL A 56 15.34 5.93 -7.49
N HIS A 57 16.58 6.19 -7.89
CA HIS A 57 17.77 5.72 -7.18
C HIS A 57 18.45 6.91 -6.51
N SER A 58 18.89 6.72 -5.27
CA SER A 58 19.61 7.71 -4.46
C SER A 58 21.10 7.70 -4.73
#